data_AF-A0A838PCL9-F1
#
_entry.id   AF-A0A838PCL9-F1
#
_cell.length_a   1.000
_cell.length_b   1.000
_cell.length_c   1.000
_cell.angle_alpha   90.00
_cell.angle_beta   90.00
_cell.angle_gamma   90.00
#
_symmetry.space_group_name_H-M   'P 1'
#
loop_
_entity.id
_entity.type
_entity.pdbx_description
1 polymer ?
#
loop_
_entity_poly.entity_id
_entity_poly.type
_entity_poly.pdbx_seq_one_letter_code
_entity_poly.pdbx_strand_id
1 'polypeptide(L)'
;MTPPAEPTPNQQSIGELLAAFLSDRREQIISDCITSVECDEKLKASDTLNPSQLRDHLPQLLDNLSKTLCDAFSKDLKDQAAWTAATHGHIRWKERYDVSQLLREFAHLRSSLIHYLVEFQAHNESTGSSWLFAATVVHRFLDDAVRISVEELLATDKRSKREPNVA
;
A
#
# COMPACT_ATOMS: atom_id res chain seq x y z
N MET A 1 -26.84 -39.32 12.12
CA MET A 1 -26.13 -38.03 12.24
C MET A 1 -25.11 -37.98 11.12
N THR A 2 -25.41 -37.24 10.07
CA THR A 2 -24.49 -36.98 8.96
C THR A 2 -23.41 -36.02 9.47
N PRO A 3 -22.11 -36.23 9.18
CA PRO A 3 -21.08 -35.24 9.52
C PRO A 3 -21.41 -33.89 8.86
N PRO A 4 -21.05 -32.75 9.48
CA PRO A 4 -21.20 -31.46 8.83
C PRO A 4 -20.39 -31.48 7.54
N ALA A 5 -21.02 -31.06 6.43
CA ALA A 5 -20.37 -30.95 5.14
C ALA A 5 -19.08 -30.12 5.27
N GLU A 6 -17.99 -30.61 4.68
CA GLU A 6 -16.77 -29.82 4.50
C GLU A 6 -17.11 -28.50 3.79
N PRO A 7 -16.50 -27.37 4.19
CA PRO A 7 -16.76 -26.08 3.57
C PRO A 7 -16.40 -26.14 2.07
N THR A 8 -17.38 -25.91 1.22
CA THR A 8 -17.19 -25.85 -0.24
C THR A 8 -16.17 -24.76 -0.63
N PRO A 9 -15.27 -24.99 -1.61
CA PRO A 9 -14.12 -24.12 -1.91
C PRO A 9 -14.41 -22.71 -2.48
N ASN A 10 -15.66 -22.24 -2.54
CA ASN A 10 -16.04 -21.06 -3.33
C ASN A 10 -16.78 -19.97 -2.55
N GLN A 11 -16.27 -19.61 -1.37
CA GLN A 11 -16.72 -18.43 -0.61
C GLN A 11 -15.58 -17.41 -0.46
N GLN A 12 -14.77 -17.22 -1.50
CA GLN A 12 -13.73 -16.20 -1.46
C GLN A 12 -14.39 -14.83 -1.27
N SER A 13 -13.95 -14.12 -0.23
CA SER A 13 -14.39 -12.75 0.00
C SER A 13 -13.87 -11.85 -1.13
N ILE A 14 -14.55 -10.73 -1.35
CA ILE A 14 -14.05 -9.72 -2.30
C ILE A 14 -12.64 -9.21 -1.92
N GLY A 15 -12.28 -9.25 -0.63
CA GLY A 15 -10.93 -8.95 -0.16
C GLY A 15 -9.88 -9.94 -0.68
N GLU A 16 -10.16 -11.24 -0.64
CA GLU A 16 -9.27 -12.28 -1.17
C GLU A 16 -9.16 -12.22 -2.69
N LEU A 17 -10.28 -11.98 -3.39
CA LEU A 17 -10.29 -11.81 -4.85
C LEU A 17 -9.48 -10.59 -5.28
N LEU A 18 -9.63 -9.47 -4.58
CA LEU A 18 -8.88 -8.25 -4.87
C LEU A 18 -7.39 -8.42 -4.52
N ALA A 19 -7.07 -9.06 -3.40
CA ALA A 19 -5.69 -9.35 -3.01
C ALA A 19 -4.98 -10.22 -4.04
N ALA A 20 -5.64 -11.28 -4.54
CA ALA A 20 -5.11 -12.12 -5.61
C ALA A 20 -4.91 -11.31 -6.91
N PHE A 21 -5.91 -10.52 -7.31
CA PHE A 21 -5.82 -9.69 -8.50
C PHE A 21 -4.66 -8.69 -8.47
N LEU A 22 -4.46 -7.99 -7.33
CA LEU A 22 -3.36 -7.04 -7.16
C LEU A 22 -2.00 -7.76 -7.11
N SER A 23 -1.94 -8.96 -6.51
CA SER A 23 -0.74 -9.78 -6.48
C SER A 23 -0.33 -10.25 -7.88
N ASP A 24 -1.29 -10.71 -8.69
CA ASP A 24 -1.05 -11.15 -10.07
C ASP A 24 -0.54 -10.01 -10.98
N ARG A 25 -0.94 -8.77 -10.67
CA ARG A 25 -0.56 -7.56 -11.43
C ARG A 25 0.55 -6.75 -10.77
N ARG A 26 1.19 -7.27 -9.72
CA ARG A 26 2.14 -6.52 -8.90
C ARG A 26 3.24 -5.84 -9.73
N GLU A 27 3.85 -6.57 -10.65
CA GLU A 27 4.92 -6.04 -11.52
C GLU A 27 4.41 -4.93 -12.46
N GLN A 28 3.17 -5.03 -12.93
CA GLN A 28 2.55 -4.02 -13.80
C GLN A 28 2.23 -2.76 -12.99
N ILE A 29 1.67 -2.91 -11.79
CA ILE A 29 1.42 -1.80 -10.85
C ILE A 29 2.73 -1.06 -10.55
N ILE A 30 3.81 -1.80 -10.27
CA ILE A 30 5.13 -1.22 -10.02
C ILE A 30 5.64 -0.46 -11.25
N SER A 31 5.57 -1.08 -12.42
CA SER A 31 6.01 -0.46 -13.68
C SER A 31 5.25 0.83 -14.01
N ASP A 32 3.92 0.82 -13.85
CA ASP A 32 3.07 1.99 -14.13
C ASP A 32 3.32 3.12 -13.15
N CYS A 33 3.52 2.78 -11.87
CA CYS A 33 3.86 3.75 -10.84
C CYS A 33 5.22 4.40 -11.11
N ILE A 34 6.24 3.59 -11.43
CA ILE A 34 7.58 4.09 -11.78
C ILE A 34 7.50 4.98 -13.02
N THR A 35 6.80 4.55 -14.07
CA THR A 35 6.63 5.36 -15.29
C THR A 35 5.95 6.69 -15.00
N SER A 36 4.95 6.71 -14.13
CA SER A 36 4.24 7.93 -13.73
C SER A 36 5.13 8.89 -12.94
N VAL A 37 5.94 8.36 -12.01
CA VAL A 37 6.95 9.11 -11.26
C VAL A 37 8.03 9.67 -12.19
N GLU A 38 8.52 8.87 -13.13
CA GLU A 38 9.47 9.26 -14.17
C GLU A 38 8.88 10.24 -15.19
N CYS A 39 7.58 10.49 -15.19
CA CYS A 39 6.95 11.50 -16.05
C CYS A 39 6.63 12.80 -15.30
N ASP A 40 6.74 12.83 -13.97
CA ASP A 40 6.49 14.04 -13.16
C ASP A 40 7.70 14.99 -13.20
N GLU A 41 7.55 16.12 -13.89
CA GLU A 41 8.61 17.13 -14.03
C GLU A 41 9.06 17.73 -12.68
N LYS A 42 8.16 17.81 -11.69
CA LYS A 42 8.52 18.34 -10.35
C LYS A 42 9.38 17.37 -9.57
N LEU A 43 9.22 16.07 -9.84
CA LEU A 43 10.07 15.01 -9.32
C LEU A 43 11.43 15.02 -10.05
N LYS A 44 11.45 15.12 -11.38
CA LYS A 44 12.71 15.22 -12.16
C LYS A 44 13.60 16.40 -11.76
N ALA A 45 13.00 17.53 -11.42
CA ALA A 45 13.73 18.73 -11.02
C ALA A 45 14.36 18.61 -9.62
N SER A 46 14.02 17.57 -8.86
CA SER A 46 14.64 17.24 -7.60
C SER A 46 15.87 16.37 -7.87
N ASP A 47 17.07 16.89 -7.59
CA ASP A 47 18.36 16.14 -7.71
C ASP A 47 18.42 14.88 -6.81
N THR A 48 17.39 14.63 -6.01
CA THR A 48 17.25 13.47 -5.12
C THR A 48 16.32 12.39 -5.67
N LEU A 49 15.86 12.49 -6.92
CA LEU A 49 15.05 11.43 -7.50
C LEU A 49 15.90 10.16 -7.66
N ASN A 50 15.68 9.20 -6.78
CA ASN A 50 16.22 7.85 -6.92
C ASN A 50 15.07 6.87 -7.21
N PRO A 51 14.70 6.67 -8.48
CA PRO A 51 13.69 5.69 -8.89
C PRO A 51 13.95 4.28 -8.33
N SER A 52 15.20 3.96 -7.96
CA SER A 52 15.54 2.67 -7.35
C SER A 52 14.85 2.46 -6.00
N GLN A 53 14.71 3.49 -5.18
CA GLN A 53 14.19 3.34 -3.82
C GLN A 53 12.70 3.02 -3.81
N LEU A 54 11.92 3.71 -4.63
CA LEU A 54 10.49 3.39 -4.77
C LEU A 54 10.32 1.96 -5.30
N ARG A 55 11.11 1.57 -6.30
CA ARG A 55 11.11 0.20 -6.84
C ARG A 55 11.46 -0.86 -5.79
N ASP A 56 12.37 -0.55 -4.87
CA ASP A 56 12.80 -1.45 -3.80
C ASP A 56 11.73 -1.64 -2.71
N HIS A 57 10.83 -0.67 -2.54
CA HIS A 57 9.83 -0.66 -1.46
C HIS A 57 8.41 -1.03 -1.91
N LEU A 58 8.04 -0.77 -3.17
CA LEU A 58 6.70 -1.07 -3.69
C LEU A 58 6.30 -2.55 -3.59
N PRO A 59 7.16 -3.54 -3.87
CA PRO A 59 6.78 -4.95 -3.75
C PRO A 59 6.28 -5.29 -2.35
N GLN A 60 7.04 -4.91 -1.31
CA GLN A 60 6.67 -5.18 0.08
C GLN A 60 5.40 -4.43 0.48
N LEU A 61 5.21 -3.20 0.00
CA LEU A 61 4.01 -2.41 0.26
C LEU A 61 2.76 -3.08 -0.34
N LEU A 62 2.86 -3.61 -1.57
CA LEU A 62 1.75 -4.31 -2.23
C LEU A 62 1.46 -5.69 -1.59
N ASP A 63 2.50 -6.39 -1.13
CA ASP A 63 2.33 -7.64 -0.37
C ASP A 63 1.60 -7.36 0.97
N ASN A 64 1.99 -6.28 1.68
CA ASN A 64 1.32 -5.84 2.91
C ASN A 64 -0.14 -5.43 2.66
N LEU A 65 -0.42 -4.75 1.54
CA LEU A 65 -1.78 -4.39 1.14
C LEU A 65 -2.64 -5.64 0.91
N SER A 66 -2.11 -6.62 0.18
CA SER A 66 -2.81 -7.88 -0.12
C SER A 66 -3.16 -8.64 1.15
N LYS A 67 -2.22 -8.72 2.10
CA LYS A 67 -2.49 -9.28 3.43
C LYS A 67 -3.57 -8.49 4.18
N THR A 68 -3.47 -7.17 4.18
CA THR A 68 -4.45 -6.28 4.85
C THR A 68 -5.86 -6.47 4.28
N LEU A 69 -5.99 -6.67 2.98
CA LEU A 69 -7.26 -6.97 2.32
C LEU A 69 -7.84 -8.31 2.76
N CYS A 70 -7.04 -9.38 2.82
CA CYS A 70 -7.51 -10.67 3.33
C CYS A 70 -7.94 -10.56 4.80
N ASP A 71 -7.10 -9.93 5.64
CA ASP A 71 -7.33 -9.81 7.08
C ASP A 71 -8.60 -8.99 7.39
N ALA A 72 -8.83 -7.87 6.67
CA ALA A 72 -10.00 -7.00 6.86
C ALA A 72 -11.34 -7.68 6.52
N PHE A 73 -11.32 -8.71 5.67
CA PHE A 73 -12.51 -9.49 5.30
C PHE A 73 -12.60 -10.83 6.04
N SER A 74 -11.61 -11.17 6.87
CA SER A 74 -11.70 -12.27 7.82
C SER A 74 -12.65 -11.92 8.97
N LYS A 75 -13.39 -12.91 9.49
CA LYS A 75 -14.41 -12.71 10.53
C LYS A 75 -13.84 -12.25 11.89
N ASP A 76 -12.52 -12.33 12.09
CA ASP A 76 -11.86 -12.20 13.39
C ASP A 76 -11.18 -10.84 13.63
N LEU A 77 -10.99 -9.99 12.62
CA LEU A 77 -10.41 -8.65 12.80
C LEU A 77 -11.46 -7.55 12.75
N LYS A 78 -12.29 -7.46 13.79
CA LYS A 78 -13.08 -6.25 14.07
C LYS A 78 -12.27 -5.14 14.76
N ASP A 79 -11.05 -5.43 15.19
CA ASP A 79 -10.23 -4.48 15.93
C ASP A 79 -9.32 -3.67 15.00
N GLN A 80 -9.61 -2.38 14.96
CA GLN A 80 -8.88 -1.34 14.25
C GLN A 80 -7.39 -1.28 14.64
N ALA A 81 -7.03 -1.80 15.81
CA ALA A 81 -5.66 -1.88 16.34
C ALA A 81 -4.82 -3.02 15.72
N ALA A 82 -5.44 -4.16 15.37
CA ALA A 82 -4.75 -5.26 14.69
C ALA A 82 -4.40 -4.87 13.24
N TRP A 83 -5.29 -4.08 12.61
CA TRP A 83 -5.08 -3.49 11.29
C TRP A 83 -3.86 -2.53 11.27
N THR A 84 -3.68 -1.69 12.30
CA THR A 84 -2.52 -0.80 12.41
C THR A 84 -1.21 -1.58 12.61
N ALA A 85 -1.22 -2.67 13.37
CA ALA A 85 -0.04 -3.52 13.60
C ALA A 85 0.46 -4.25 12.34
N ALA A 86 -0.42 -4.64 11.41
CA ALA A 86 -0.04 -5.26 10.14
C ALA A 86 0.67 -4.26 9.19
N THR A 87 0.27 -2.98 9.21
CA THR A 87 0.89 -1.90 8.44
C THR A 87 2.27 -1.49 8.99
N HIS A 88 2.57 -1.82 10.26
CA HIS A 88 3.84 -1.50 10.93
C HIS A 88 5.04 -2.35 10.48
N GLY A 89 4.90 -3.18 9.44
CA GLY A 89 5.98 -3.95 8.83
C GLY A 89 6.99 -3.10 8.05
N HIS A 90 7.67 -2.20 8.74
CA HIS A 90 9.02 -1.66 8.48
C HIS A 90 9.36 -1.28 7.03
N ILE A 91 8.70 -0.24 6.50
CA ILE A 91 9.19 0.45 5.31
C ILE A 91 10.36 1.35 5.74
N ARG A 92 11.56 0.79 5.77
CA ARG A 92 12.78 1.56 6.04
C ARG A 92 13.13 2.41 4.82
N TRP A 93 12.61 3.64 4.77
CA TRP A 93 13.13 4.69 3.89
C TRP A 93 14.51 5.10 4.38
N LYS A 94 15.55 4.51 3.79
CA LYS A 94 16.92 4.55 4.35
C LYS A 94 17.71 5.81 3.96
N GLU A 95 17.13 6.74 3.20
CA GLU A 95 17.83 7.92 2.69
C GLU A 95 17.03 9.22 2.84
N ARG A 96 17.68 10.35 2.57
CA ARG A 96 17.16 11.72 2.76
C ARG A 96 15.99 12.02 1.82
N TYR A 97 14.81 11.51 2.17
CA TYR A 97 13.60 11.85 1.47
C TYR A 97 13.18 13.29 1.74
N ASP A 98 12.90 14.02 0.68
CA ASP A 98 12.06 15.21 0.79
C ASP A 98 10.60 14.76 1.00
N VAL A 99 9.94 15.29 2.05
CA VAL A 99 8.55 14.91 2.37
C VAL A 99 7.60 15.20 1.20
N SER A 100 7.85 16.27 0.43
CA SER A 100 7.02 16.58 -0.74
C SER A 100 7.23 15.58 -1.88
N GLN A 101 8.44 15.05 -2.06
CA GLN A 101 8.72 13.95 -2.99
C GLN A 101 7.98 12.68 -2.56
N LEU A 102 8.07 12.29 -1.29
CA LEU A 102 7.37 11.12 -0.75
C LEU A 102 5.86 11.20 -1.01
N LEU A 103 5.26 12.35 -0.70
CA LEU A 103 3.83 12.57 -0.90
C LEU A 103 3.42 12.47 -2.37
N ARG A 104 4.27 12.93 -3.30
CA ARG A 104 4.03 12.82 -4.75
C ARG A 104 4.08 11.38 -5.22
N GLU A 105 5.05 10.60 -4.78
CA GLU A 105 5.17 9.19 -5.15
C GLU A 105 3.99 8.37 -4.64
N PHE A 106 3.55 8.59 -3.40
CA PHE A 106 2.31 7.97 -2.89
C PHE A 106 1.06 8.45 -3.65
N ALA A 107 1.05 9.66 -4.20
CA ALA A 107 -0.03 10.12 -5.07
C ALA A 107 -0.05 9.36 -6.41
N HIS A 108 1.12 9.10 -7.01
CA HIS A 108 1.26 8.29 -8.22
C HIS A 108 0.87 6.83 -7.98
N LEU A 109 1.29 6.25 -6.85
CA LEU A 109 0.88 4.91 -6.45
C LEU A 109 -0.65 4.83 -6.26
N ARG A 110 -1.25 5.79 -5.55
CA ARG A 110 -2.71 5.85 -5.36
C ARG A 110 -3.44 5.93 -6.69
N SER A 111 -2.96 6.76 -7.60
CA SER A 111 -3.56 6.92 -8.94
C SER A 111 -3.49 5.62 -9.73
N SER A 112 -2.35 4.92 -9.67
CA SER A 112 -2.16 3.61 -10.28
C SER A 112 -3.13 2.59 -9.67
N LEU A 113 -3.19 2.48 -8.34
CA LEU A 113 -4.10 1.55 -7.68
C LEU A 113 -5.58 1.84 -7.97
N ILE A 114 -5.99 3.09 -8.11
CA ILE A 114 -7.36 3.44 -8.53
C ILE A 114 -7.68 2.85 -9.91
N HIS A 115 -6.74 2.90 -10.86
CA HIS A 115 -6.92 2.27 -12.18
C HIS A 115 -7.19 0.76 -12.05
N TYR A 116 -6.37 0.06 -11.29
CA TYR A 116 -6.51 -1.38 -11.05
C TYR A 116 -7.77 -1.74 -10.26
N LEU A 117 -8.21 -0.88 -9.34
CA LEU A 117 -9.49 -1.05 -8.64
C LEU A 117 -10.67 -0.96 -9.61
N VAL A 118 -10.66 0.01 -10.53
CA VAL A 118 -11.70 0.14 -11.56
C VAL A 118 -11.68 -1.07 -12.50
N GLU A 119 -10.49 -1.52 -12.93
CA GLU A 119 -10.33 -2.72 -13.75
C GLU A 119 -10.90 -3.97 -13.04
N PHE A 120 -10.55 -4.17 -11.77
CA PHE A 120 -11.09 -5.28 -10.99
C PHE A 120 -12.61 -5.23 -10.88
N GLN A 121 -13.16 -4.05 -10.59
CA GLN A 121 -14.60 -3.86 -10.45
C GLN A 121 -15.35 -4.22 -11.74
N ALA A 122 -14.82 -3.79 -12.89
CA ALA A 122 -15.42 -4.05 -14.19
C ALA A 122 -15.50 -5.55 -14.53
N HIS A 123 -14.55 -6.36 -14.06
CA HIS A 123 -14.47 -7.79 -14.36
C HIS A 123 -15.22 -8.70 -13.36
N ASN A 124 -15.57 -8.20 -12.18
CA ASN A 124 -16.09 -9.03 -11.09
C ASN A 124 -17.56 -8.75 -10.73
N GLU A 125 -18.29 -7.94 -11.51
CA GLU A 125 -19.65 -7.44 -11.22
C GLU A 125 -19.85 -7.00 -9.76
N SER A 126 -18.75 -6.56 -9.12
CA SER A 126 -18.76 -6.29 -7.69
C SER A 126 -19.37 -4.91 -7.46
N THR A 127 -20.56 -4.90 -6.87
CA THR A 127 -21.33 -3.68 -6.62
C THR A 127 -21.82 -3.65 -5.18
N GLY A 128 -22.02 -2.45 -4.64
CA GLY A 128 -22.55 -2.25 -3.30
C GLY A 128 -21.50 -2.16 -2.19
N SER A 129 -21.93 -2.47 -0.96
CA SER A 129 -21.19 -2.16 0.28
C SER A 129 -19.87 -2.91 0.42
N SER A 130 -19.77 -4.15 -0.06
CA SER A 130 -18.55 -4.96 0.02
C SER A 130 -17.43 -4.38 -0.86
N TRP A 131 -17.74 -3.85 -2.03
CA TRP A 131 -16.78 -3.15 -2.89
C TRP A 131 -16.34 -1.82 -2.26
N LEU A 132 -17.29 -1.02 -1.78
CA LEU A 132 -16.99 0.24 -1.09
C LEU A 132 -16.07 0.00 0.11
N PHE A 133 -16.30 -1.07 0.87
CA PHE A 133 -15.44 -1.46 1.97
C PHE A 133 -14.04 -1.87 1.50
N ALA A 134 -13.91 -2.69 0.44
CA ALA A 134 -12.60 -3.06 -0.13
C ALA A 134 -11.79 -1.83 -0.59
N ALA A 135 -12.42 -0.93 -1.34
CA ALA A 135 -11.78 0.32 -1.76
C ALA A 135 -11.35 1.20 -0.57
N THR A 136 -12.20 1.24 0.48
CA THR A 136 -11.88 1.96 1.73
C THR A 136 -10.65 1.35 2.43
N VAL A 137 -10.52 0.03 2.45
CA VAL A 137 -9.35 -0.65 3.02
C VAL A 137 -8.07 -0.25 2.27
N VAL A 138 -8.09 -0.22 0.94
CA VAL A 138 -6.94 0.23 0.13
C VAL A 138 -6.57 1.68 0.43
N HIS A 139 -7.55 2.59 0.45
CA HIS A 139 -7.29 4.00 0.75
C HIS A 139 -6.69 4.21 2.13
N ARG A 140 -7.29 3.57 3.14
CA ARG A 140 -6.83 3.68 4.51
C ARG A 140 -5.43 3.13 4.68
N PHE A 141 -5.11 2.02 4.01
CA PHE A 141 -3.77 1.44 4.02
C PHE A 141 -2.73 2.42 3.47
N LEU A 142 -3.01 3.10 2.36
CA LEU A 142 -2.11 4.10 1.78
C LEU A 142 -1.95 5.32 2.70
N ASP A 143 -3.03 5.80 3.32
CA ASP A 143 -2.97 6.93 4.25
C ASP A 143 -2.11 6.61 5.48
N ASP A 144 -2.23 5.40 6.01
CA ASP A 144 -1.40 4.92 7.11
C ASP A 144 0.07 4.76 6.69
N ALA A 145 0.33 4.20 5.51
CA ALA A 145 1.67 4.07 4.97
C ALA A 145 2.34 5.44 4.79
N VAL A 146 1.61 6.45 4.29
CA VAL A 146 2.08 7.84 4.21
C VAL A 146 2.38 8.40 5.59
N ARG A 147 1.42 8.29 6.53
CA ARG A 147 1.57 8.84 7.89
C ARG A 147 2.80 8.27 8.59
N ILE A 148 2.96 6.94 8.59
CA ILE A 148 4.09 6.25 9.21
C ILE A 148 5.41 6.70 8.57
N SER A 149 5.46 6.75 7.23
CA SER A 149 6.67 7.15 6.51
C SER A 149 7.08 8.59 6.86
N VAL A 150 6.14 9.52 6.98
CA VAL A 150 6.41 10.91 7.39
C VAL A 150 6.85 11.00 8.85
N GLU A 151 6.20 10.26 9.76
CA GLU A 151 6.58 10.21 11.18
C GLU A 151 8.03 9.72 11.37
N GLU A 152 8.43 8.68 10.63
CA GLU A 152 9.79 8.13 10.67
C GLU A 152 10.83 9.10 10.12
N LEU A 153 10.54 9.81 9.02
CA LEU A 153 11.42 10.85 8.47
C LEU A 153 11.63 11.99 9.47
N LEU A 154 10.55 12.47 10.09
CA LEU A 154 10.62 13.53 11.10
C LEU A 154 11.37 13.08 12.37
N ALA A 155 11.21 11.83 12.79
CA ALA A 155 11.95 11.27 13.91
C ALA A 155 13.46 11.17 13.61
N THR A 156 13.81 10.79 12.38
CA THR A 156 15.19 10.68 11.92
C THR A 156 15.87 12.06 11.82
N ASP A 157 15.19 13.07 11.28
CA ASP A 157 15.69 14.45 11.23
C ASP A 157 15.92 15.02 12.65
N LYS A 158 14.99 14.78 13.58
CA LYS A 158 15.14 15.16 15.00
C LYS A 158 16.35 14.49 15.66
N ARG A 159 16.64 13.23 15.34
CA ARG A 159 17.80 12.51 15.87
C ARG A 159 19.10 13.07 15.29
N SER A 160 19.16 13.29 13.98
CA SER A 160 20.34 13.88 13.30
C SER A 160 20.67 15.28 13.83
N LYS A 161 19.65 16.12 14.12
CA LYS A 161 19.86 17.46 14.70
C LYS A 161 20.29 17.45 16.18
N ARG A 162 20.04 16.36 16.91
CA ARG A 162 20.44 16.21 18.32
C ARG A 162 21.87 15.69 18.51
N GLU A 163 22.50 15.18 17.45
CA GLU A 163 23.91 14.79 17.43
C GLU A 163 24.71 15.83 16.61
N PRO A 164 24.95 17.05 17.11
CA PRO A 164 25.91 17.94 16.47
C PRO A 164 27.30 17.30 16.59
N ASN A 165 27.96 17.18 15.44
CA ASN A 165 29.30 16.65 15.25
C ASN A 165 30.24 17.12 16.38
N VAL A 166 30.60 16.22 17.29
CA VAL A 166 31.72 16.42 18.21
C VAL A 166 32.97 16.19 17.36
N ALA A 167 33.48 17.28 16.78
CA ALA A 167 34.80 17.36 16.17
C ALA A 167 35.61 18.42 16.90
#